data_AF-A0A8J2A0T2-F1
#
_entry.id   AF-A0A8J2A0T2-F1
#
_cell.length_a   1.000
_cell.length_b   1.000
_cell.length_c   1.000
_cell.angle_alpha   90.00
_cell.angle_beta   90.00
_cell.angle_gamma   90.00
#
_symmetry.space_group_name_H-M   'P 1'
#
loop_
_entity.id
_entity.type
_entity.pdbx_description
1 polymer ?
#
loop_
_entity_poly.entity_id
_entity_poly.type
_entity_poly.pdbx_seq_one_letter_code
_entity_poly.pdbx_strand_id
1 'polypeptide(L)'
;MSIFQKTMSMSIFHMQRWSPRVVWVSLLLLAFAAIVIITTTLHHSHVFLGLHNFDVPVLAGSWSSSSETSWASSKTSQGVIHKHFRGNTNDNYIGRVNRNVDEPRKNALAKERKRDERVPSAVVRGQQPTTPSKGPQMTMQPRPWSPLPALWDTQTPIGHDRNDRCDWRQIRTHLPAPHTNTWLCLRPYSDLVTNAVRRNGEWGDCHRLPLLHDAAKRSFFPPKQKQSSVAVNGAAVRAPVPPLQAGAGAPEQQQHLLPYMEIGVNIGSCYVPMTQKTDIEFALGFEPSPKNLFYTSSSLVRVFQDADKDNKRFQLQQMSGNLNKLPLGSRQQLQLKTNSTTLRERIRLAPVALGETNTDLTLFSEPGNAGNSVLGKPVHANLVEGKVPVVRLDDYFRAGGDVAALVPSISASKSGETKVPPASLLPRHQQDLLDVYNGKKKFGVLKMDAQGFETKIFRGAKHLLKIQAFKFIHFELATEWLRGQGTSAEEFLKLLEDAGYQICGYRKVANLVERLRGRNVVETHLAYAGRDDAGGCRIGA
;
A
#
# COMPACT_ATOMS: atom_id res chain seq x y z
N MET A 1 7.57 -56.78 5.82
CA MET A 1 8.71 -56.36 4.96
C MET A 1 9.26 -57.48 4.06
N SER A 2 9.49 -58.71 4.56
CA SER A 2 10.01 -59.84 3.74
C SER A 2 9.14 -60.19 2.50
N ILE A 3 7.81 -60.16 2.64
CA ILE A 3 6.89 -60.40 1.51
C ILE A 3 6.94 -59.26 0.48
N PHE A 4 7.08 -58.01 0.95
CA PHE A 4 7.11 -56.80 0.10
C PHE A 4 8.38 -56.72 -0.77
N GLN A 5 9.49 -57.28 -0.27
CA GLN A 5 10.77 -57.30 -0.98
C GLN A 5 10.78 -58.35 -2.11
N LYS A 6 10.07 -59.47 -1.95
CA LYS A 6 9.92 -60.50 -3.00
C LYS A 6 8.96 -60.09 -4.13
N THR A 7 7.91 -59.33 -3.85
CA THR A 7 6.98 -58.84 -4.89
C THR A 7 7.56 -57.72 -5.75
N MET A 8 8.45 -56.89 -5.22
CA MET A 8 9.12 -55.84 -6.01
C MET A 8 10.10 -56.40 -7.03
N SER A 9 10.85 -57.45 -6.71
CA SER A 9 11.81 -58.04 -7.65
C SER A 9 11.16 -58.74 -8.86
N MET A 10 9.96 -59.32 -8.72
CA MET A 10 9.23 -59.88 -9.88
C MET A 10 8.57 -58.80 -10.76
N SER A 11 8.24 -57.64 -10.20
CA SER A 11 7.56 -56.57 -10.94
C SER A 11 8.50 -55.76 -11.83
N ILE A 12 9.77 -55.60 -11.41
CA ILE A 12 10.78 -54.86 -12.19
C ILE A 12 11.16 -55.61 -13.47
N PHE A 13 11.12 -56.94 -13.48
CA PHE A 13 11.45 -57.75 -14.65
C PHE A 13 10.38 -57.69 -15.76
N HIS A 14 9.11 -57.45 -15.41
CA HIS A 14 8.02 -57.31 -16.38
C HIS A 14 7.87 -55.89 -16.95
N MET A 15 8.38 -54.86 -16.26
CA MET A 15 8.26 -53.47 -16.70
C MET A 15 9.15 -53.11 -17.91
N GLN A 16 10.16 -53.92 -18.25
CA GLN A 16 11.02 -53.66 -19.42
C GLN A 16 10.33 -53.86 -20.78
N ARG A 17 9.15 -54.48 -20.83
CA ARG A 17 8.38 -54.69 -22.08
C ARG A 17 7.29 -53.64 -22.33
N TRP A 18 7.10 -52.71 -21.40
CA TRP A 18 5.99 -51.76 -21.46
C TRP A 18 6.46 -50.47 -22.12
N SER A 19 5.63 -49.90 -23.02
CA SER A 19 5.98 -48.60 -23.60
C SER A 19 6.02 -47.53 -22.51
N PRO A 20 6.89 -46.50 -22.63
CA PRO A 20 7.03 -45.46 -21.62
C PRO A 20 5.71 -44.79 -21.21
N ARG A 21 4.74 -44.71 -22.13
CA ARG A 21 3.41 -44.16 -21.86
C ARG A 21 2.61 -45.01 -20.86
N VAL A 22 2.69 -46.33 -20.95
CA VAL A 22 1.93 -47.21 -20.04
C VAL A 22 2.54 -47.18 -18.63
N VAL A 23 3.87 -47.12 -18.54
CA VAL A 23 4.57 -46.94 -17.25
C VAL A 23 4.15 -45.63 -16.57
N TRP A 24 4.08 -44.54 -17.33
CA TRP A 24 3.63 -43.24 -16.81
C TRP A 24 2.17 -43.25 -16.33
N VAL A 25 1.26 -43.89 -17.06
CA VAL A 25 -0.15 -44.01 -16.64
C VAL A 25 -0.28 -44.86 -15.38
N SER A 26 0.45 -45.97 -15.28
CA SER A 26 0.44 -46.82 -14.08
C SER A 26 1.00 -46.10 -12.85
N LEU A 27 2.06 -45.30 -13.00
CA LEU A 27 2.61 -44.49 -11.91
C LEU A 27 1.61 -43.40 -11.45
N LEU A 28 0.90 -42.76 -12.37
CA LEU A 28 -0.14 -41.79 -12.03
C LEU A 28 -1.31 -42.43 -11.28
N LEU A 29 -1.74 -43.62 -11.68
CA LEU A 29 -2.81 -44.36 -11.00
C LEU A 29 -2.40 -44.80 -9.58
N LEU A 30 -1.15 -45.26 -9.40
CA LEU A 30 -0.61 -45.61 -8.08
C LEU A 30 -0.49 -44.38 -7.17
N ALA A 31 -0.03 -43.24 -7.71
CA ALA A 31 0.03 -41.99 -6.97
C ALA A 31 -1.37 -41.53 -6.52
N PHE A 32 -2.36 -41.63 -7.41
CA PHE A 32 -3.75 -41.31 -7.09
C PHE A 32 -4.32 -42.22 -6.00
N ALA A 33 -4.09 -43.53 -6.10
CA ALA A 33 -4.52 -44.49 -5.08
C ALA A 33 -3.88 -44.22 -3.70
N ALA A 34 -2.59 -43.85 -3.67
CA ALA A 34 -1.90 -43.48 -2.44
C ALA A 34 -2.50 -42.22 -1.80
N ILE A 35 -2.85 -41.20 -2.59
CA ILE A 35 -3.51 -39.99 -2.11
C ILE A 35 -4.89 -40.31 -1.51
N VAL A 36 -5.68 -41.17 -2.17
CA VAL A 36 -6.99 -41.61 -1.65
C VAL A 36 -6.82 -42.33 -0.31
N ILE A 37 -5.87 -43.27 -0.21
CA ILE A 37 -5.61 -43.98 1.04
C ILE A 37 -5.25 -42.98 2.15
N ILE A 38 -4.26 -42.12 1.94
CA ILE A 38 -3.80 -41.14 2.94
C ILE A 38 -4.94 -40.24 3.40
N THR A 39 -5.76 -39.75 2.47
CA THR A 39 -6.91 -38.89 2.81
C THR A 39 -7.97 -39.61 3.61
N THR A 40 -8.30 -40.88 3.28
CA THR A 40 -9.23 -41.68 4.10
C THR A 40 -8.68 -42.01 5.48
N THR A 41 -7.39 -42.32 5.62
CA THR A 41 -6.80 -42.61 6.94
C THR A 41 -6.80 -41.38 7.83
N LEU A 42 -6.46 -40.21 7.27
CA LEU A 42 -6.50 -38.94 8.00
C LEU A 42 -7.92 -38.57 8.43
N HIS A 43 -8.93 -38.85 7.60
CA HIS A 43 -10.33 -38.59 7.98
C HIS A 43 -10.78 -39.49 9.14
N HIS A 44 -10.37 -40.77 9.17
CA HIS A 44 -10.68 -41.65 10.29
C HIS A 44 -9.95 -41.27 11.59
N SER A 45 -8.74 -40.73 11.52
CA SER A 45 -8.01 -40.26 12.71
C SER A 45 -8.64 -39.05 13.39
N HIS A 46 -9.39 -38.21 12.66
CA HIS A 46 -10.10 -37.07 13.25
C HIS A 46 -11.42 -37.45 13.94
N VAL A 47 -12.00 -38.61 13.64
CA VAL A 47 -13.24 -39.08 14.28
C VAL A 47 -12.98 -39.73 15.64
N PHE A 48 -11.75 -40.18 15.92
CA PHE A 48 -11.43 -40.95 17.13
C PHE A 48 -10.90 -40.14 18.33
N LEU A 49 -10.67 -38.83 18.18
CA LEU A 49 -10.14 -37.96 19.25
C LEU A 49 -11.20 -37.08 19.94
N GLY A 50 -12.49 -37.36 19.72
CA GLY A 50 -13.59 -36.53 20.17
C GLY A 50 -14.42 -37.07 21.33
N LEU A 51 -13.89 -37.91 22.24
CA LEU A 51 -14.61 -38.31 23.46
C LEU A 51 -13.62 -38.61 24.60
N HIS A 52 -13.36 -37.63 25.47
CA HIS A 52 -13.01 -37.90 26.86
C HIS A 52 -13.45 -36.73 27.77
N ASN A 53 -14.16 -37.12 28.82
CA ASN A 53 -14.86 -36.31 29.83
C ASN A 53 -13.93 -35.40 30.65
N PHE A 54 -14.43 -34.23 31.02
CA PHE A 54 -13.93 -33.45 32.16
C PHE A 54 -15.02 -33.36 33.23
N ASP A 55 -14.84 -34.12 34.31
CA ASP A 55 -15.52 -33.90 35.58
C ASP A 55 -14.81 -32.75 36.32
N VAL A 56 -15.58 -31.78 36.82
CA VAL A 56 -15.09 -30.70 37.70
C VAL A 56 -15.83 -30.84 39.04
N PRO A 57 -15.12 -30.92 40.18
CA PRO A 57 -15.77 -30.97 41.48
C PRO A 57 -16.16 -29.57 41.97
N VAL A 58 -17.39 -29.50 42.49
CA VAL A 58 -17.95 -28.39 43.26
C VAL A 58 -17.23 -28.30 44.61
N LEU A 59 -16.68 -27.14 44.95
CA LEU A 59 -16.37 -26.78 46.33
C LEU A 59 -17.03 -25.44 46.66
N ALA A 60 -17.94 -25.54 47.63
CA ALA A 60 -18.60 -24.43 48.29
C ALA A 60 -17.60 -23.71 49.20
N GLY A 61 -17.60 -22.38 49.12
CA GLY A 61 -16.88 -21.51 50.04
C GLY A 61 -17.69 -20.23 50.21
N SER A 62 -18.38 -20.13 51.34
CA SER A 62 -19.01 -18.92 51.85
C SER A 62 -18.01 -17.77 51.91
N TRP A 63 -18.42 -16.54 51.61
CA TRP A 63 -17.89 -15.34 52.27
C TRP A 63 -18.91 -14.19 52.20
N SER A 64 -18.89 -13.43 53.28
CA SER A 64 -19.91 -12.50 53.78
C SER A 64 -19.86 -11.11 53.15
N SER A 65 -21.06 -10.55 52.99
CA SER A 65 -21.50 -9.15 53.06
C SER A 65 -20.49 -8.02 53.33
N SER A 66 -20.56 -6.99 52.49
CA SER A 66 -20.72 -5.55 52.82
C SER A 66 -20.83 -4.77 51.49
N SER A 67 -22.03 -4.30 51.12
CA SER A 67 -22.65 -2.99 51.41
C SER A 67 -22.28 -1.88 50.41
N GLU A 68 -23.33 -1.32 49.78
CA GLU A 68 -23.47 0.06 49.26
C GLU A 68 -22.65 0.44 48.01
N THR A 69 -23.16 1.10 46.97
CA THR A 69 -24.21 2.13 46.86
C THR A 69 -24.91 2.10 45.49
N SER A 70 -26.16 2.54 45.53
CA SER A 70 -27.08 2.85 44.43
C SER A 70 -26.65 4.07 43.63
N TRP A 71 -26.87 4.08 42.30
CA TRP A 71 -27.26 5.28 41.54
C TRP A 71 -28.22 4.91 40.41
N ALA A 72 -29.22 5.76 40.24
CA ALA A 72 -30.50 5.47 39.63
C ALA A 72 -30.54 5.65 38.09
N SER A 73 -31.30 4.77 37.45
CA SER A 73 -32.36 5.04 36.47
C SER A 73 -32.43 6.45 35.85
N SER A 74 -32.29 6.51 34.52
CA SER A 74 -33.24 7.30 33.71
C SER A 74 -33.64 6.51 32.44
N LYS A 75 -34.95 6.44 32.24
CA LYS A 75 -35.64 5.73 31.17
C LYS A 75 -35.95 6.69 30.00
N THR A 76 -35.85 6.12 28.80
CA THR A 76 -36.74 6.27 27.63
C THR A 76 -36.97 7.64 26.99
N SER A 77 -36.62 7.73 25.70
CA SER A 77 -37.64 7.94 24.64
C SER A 77 -37.14 7.36 23.31
N GLN A 78 -37.64 6.17 22.96
CA GLN A 78 -37.56 5.62 21.60
C GLN A 78 -38.85 6.00 20.87
N GLY A 79 -38.74 6.92 19.92
CA GLY A 79 -39.76 7.18 18.90
C GLY A 79 -39.40 6.40 17.64
N VAL A 80 -39.98 5.21 17.48
CA VAL A 80 -39.83 4.38 16.27
C VAL A 80 -40.93 4.78 15.28
N ILE A 81 -40.56 5.47 14.20
CA ILE A 81 -41.40 5.61 13.01
C ILE A 81 -40.88 4.63 11.96
N HIS A 82 -41.56 3.48 11.84
CA HIS A 82 -41.39 2.57 10.72
C HIS A 82 -42.07 3.16 9.48
N LYS A 83 -41.29 3.69 8.53
CA LYS A 83 -41.72 3.82 7.13
C LYS A 83 -41.14 2.65 6.33
N HIS A 84 -42.02 1.75 5.89
CA HIS A 84 -41.72 0.72 4.91
C HIS A 84 -41.39 1.35 3.56
N PHE A 85 -40.11 1.30 3.16
CA PHE A 85 -39.71 1.37 1.76
C PHE A 85 -39.32 -0.04 1.32
N ARG A 86 -40.22 -0.70 0.58
CA ARG A 86 -39.89 -1.91 -0.19
C ARG A 86 -39.13 -1.47 -1.44
N GLY A 87 -37.81 -1.37 -1.32
CA GLY A 87 -36.90 -1.33 -2.47
C GLY A 87 -36.53 -2.75 -2.87
N ASN A 88 -37.11 -3.23 -3.97
CA ASN A 88 -36.80 -4.50 -4.60
C ASN A 88 -35.46 -4.35 -5.35
N THR A 89 -34.40 -4.99 -4.89
CA THR A 89 -33.13 -5.09 -5.64
C THR A 89 -32.77 -6.56 -5.83
N ASN A 90 -33.36 -7.14 -6.88
CA ASN A 90 -32.78 -8.28 -7.57
C ASN A 90 -31.70 -7.73 -8.50
N ASP A 91 -30.42 -7.88 -8.13
CA ASP A 91 -29.30 -7.70 -9.06
C ASP A 91 -28.33 -8.87 -8.91
N ASN A 92 -28.70 -9.98 -9.55
CA ASN A 92 -27.76 -11.02 -9.98
C ASN A 92 -27.04 -10.53 -11.24
N TYR A 93 -25.95 -9.80 -11.08
CA TYR A 93 -25.01 -9.53 -12.18
C TYR A 93 -23.78 -10.42 -12.02
N ILE A 94 -23.94 -11.68 -12.44
CA ILE A 94 -22.79 -12.55 -12.75
C ILE A 94 -22.36 -12.20 -14.17
N GLY A 95 -21.26 -11.46 -14.28
CA GLY A 95 -20.59 -11.22 -15.55
C GLY A 95 -20.05 -12.51 -16.14
N ARG A 96 -20.82 -13.14 -17.04
CA ARG A 96 -20.28 -14.09 -18.03
C ARG A 96 -19.36 -13.32 -18.97
N VAL A 97 -18.06 -13.50 -18.80
CA VAL A 97 -17.05 -13.10 -19.78
C VAL A 97 -17.27 -13.96 -21.03
N ASN A 98 -17.68 -13.30 -22.12
CA ASN A 98 -17.69 -13.89 -23.46
C ASN A 98 -16.24 -14.22 -23.86
N ARG A 99 -15.86 -15.49 -23.80
CA ARG A 99 -14.72 -16.02 -24.56
C ARG A 99 -15.18 -16.11 -26.01
N ASN A 100 -14.71 -15.22 -26.87
CA ASN A 100 -14.53 -15.42 -28.32
C ASN A 100 -14.22 -14.09 -29.02
N VAL A 101 -13.13 -13.41 -28.66
CA VAL A 101 -12.46 -12.44 -29.56
C VAL A 101 -10.99 -12.38 -29.16
N ASP A 102 -10.15 -13.30 -29.64
CA ASP A 102 -8.68 -13.17 -29.55
C ASP A 102 -7.95 -14.15 -30.51
N GLU A 103 -8.14 -13.97 -31.82
CA GLU A 103 -7.16 -14.38 -32.84
C GLU A 103 -7.27 -13.38 -34.00
N PRO A 104 -6.35 -12.39 -34.11
CA PRO A 104 -5.07 -12.63 -34.76
C PRO A 104 -3.94 -11.73 -34.22
N ARG A 105 -3.18 -12.17 -33.21
CA ARG A 105 -1.97 -11.44 -32.76
C ARG A 105 -0.75 -12.32 -32.47
N LYS A 106 -0.86 -13.64 -32.65
CA LYS A 106 0.24 -14.59 -32.42
C LYS A 106 1.27 -14.63 -33.56
N ASN A 107 0.95 -14.09 -34.74
CA ASN A 107 1.84 -14.19 -35.91
C ASN A 107 2.82 -13.00 -36.10
N ALA A 108 2.69 -11.93 -35.32
CA ALA A 108 3.60 -10.77 -35.42
C ALA A 108 4.89 -10.93 -34.60
N LEU A 109 4.84 -11.63 -33.46
CA LEU A 109 5.98 -11.77 -32.54
C LEU A 109 6.96 -12.91 -32.90
N ALA A 110 6.58 -13.81 -33.82
CA ALA A 110 7.46 -14.87 -34.29
C ALA A 110 8.49 -14.40 -35.35
N LYS A 111 8.30 -13.20 -35.93
CA LYS A 111 9.10 -12.72 -37.06
C LYS A 111 10.33 -11.89 -36.65
N GLU A 112 10.37 -11.35 -35.44
CA GLU A 112 11.53 -10.60 -34.91
C GLU A 112 12.61 -11.50 -34.29
N ARG A 113 12.29 -12.76 -33.94
CA ARG A 113 13.26 -13.68 -33.30
C ARG A 113 14.27 -14.33 -34.24
N LYS A 114 14.22 -14.08 -35.56
CA LYS A 114 15.12 -14.71 -36.55
C LYS A 114 16.25 -13.81 -37.07
N ARG A 115 16.45 -12.60 -36.51
CA ARG A 115 17.47 -11.65 -37.03
C ARG A 115 18.78 -11.54 -36.24
N ASP A 116 18.90 -12.14 -35.06
CA ASP A 116 20.08 -11.93 -34.19
C ASP A 116 21.05 -13.12 -34.04
N GLU A 117 20.94 -14.16 -34.87
CA GLU A 117 21.91 -15.27 -34.87
C GLU A 117 22.77 -15.29 -36.14
N ARG A 118 23.73 -14.36 -36.26
CA ARG A 118 24.97 -14.55 -37.04
C ARG A 118 26.13 -13.76 -36.44
N VAL A 119 26.83 -14.37 -35.48
CA VAL A 119 28.23 -14.05 -35.17
C VAL A 119 28.99 -15.39 -35.17
N PRO A 120 30.08 -15.55 -35.95
CA PRO A 120 30.83 -16.80 -35.95
C PRO A 120 31.81 -16.84 -34.77
N SER A 121 31.61 -17.81 -33.87
CA SER A 121 32.58 -18.14 -32.83
C SER A 121 33.68 -19.03 -33.38
N ALA A 122 34.93 -18.54 -33.29
CA ALA A 122 36.12 -19.32 -33.53
C ALA A 122 36.28 -20.43 -32.48
N VAL A 123 36.72 -21.59 -32.94
CA VAL A 123 36.93 -22.83 -32.19
C VAL A 123 38.14 -22.69 -31.27
N VAL A 124 37.95 -22.81 -29.96
CA VAL A 124 39.01 -23.15 -29.00
C VAL A 124 38.62 -24.46 -28.32
N ARG A 125 39.46 -25.48 -28.52
CA ARG A 125 39.32 -26.85 -28.03
C ARG A 125 39.81 -26.94 -26.58
N GLY A 126 38.97 -27.52 -25.72
CA GLY A 126 39.39 -28.49 -24.70
C GLY A 126 39.75 -27.97 -23.32
N GLN A 127 38.75 -27.86 -22.43
CA GLN A 127 38.91 -28.16 -21.00
C GLN A 127 37.63 -28.83 -20.47
N GLN A 128 37.79 -29.95 -19.75
CA GLN A 128 36.70 -30.69 -19.10
C GLN A 128 36.05 -29.86 -17.98
N PRO A 129 34.73 -29.97 -17.77
CA PRO A 129 34.03 -29.27 -16.70
C PRO A 129 34.37 -29.91 -15.35
N THR A 130 35.09 -29.17 -14.50
CA THR A 130 35.23 -29.49 -13.08
C THR A 130 33.92 -29.14 -12.36
N THR A 131 33.47 -30.06 -11.52
CA THR A 131 32.32 -29.88 -10.62
C THR A 131 32.48 -28.61 -9.77
N PRO A 132 31.43 -27.77 -9.62
CA PRO A 132 31.53 -26.54 -8.86
C PRO A 132 31.74 -26.88 -7.38
N SER A 133 32.90 -26.52 -6.83
CA SER A 133 33.14 -26.60 -5.40
C SER A 133 32.17 -25.64 -4.70
N LYS A 134 31.53 -26.14 -3.63
CA LYS A 134 30.76 -25.29 -2.71
C LYS A 134 31.75 -24.33 -2.04
N GLY A 135 31.93 -23.17 -2.64
CA GLY A 135 32.73 -22.10 -2.06
C GLY A 135 32.19 -21.72 -0.67
N PRO A 136 33.05 -21.25 0.23
CA PRO A 136 32.67 -20.89 1.58
C PRO A 136 31.53 -19.86 1.53
N GLN A 137 30.44 -20.15 2.25
CA GLN A 137 29.39 -19.16 2.49
C GLN A 137 30.03 -17.96 3.20
N MET A 138 30.32 -16.90 2.46
CA MET A 138 30.73 -15.63 3.04
C MET A 138 29.56 -15.12 3.89
N THR A 139 29.67 -15.30 5.20
CA THR A 139 28.90 -14.54 6.19
C THR A 139 29.35 -13.08 6.07
N MET A 140 28.74 -12.35 5.14
CA MET A 140 28.95 -10.92 5.04
C MET A 140 28.36 -10.27 6.28
N GLN A 141 29.21 -9.64 7.09
CA GLN A 141 28.72 -8.78 8.16
C GLN A 141 27.95 -7.61 7.54
N PRO A 142 26.72 -7.32 8.00
CA PRO A 142 25.96 -6.17 7.52
C PRO A 142 26.79 -4.91 7.77
N ARG A 143 26.95 -4.06 6.74
CA ARG A 143 27.56 -2.74 6.95
C ARG A 143 26.72 -2.02 8.02
N PRO A 144 27.35 -1.44 9.05
CA PRO A 144 26.61 -0.67 10.03
C PRO A 144 25.85 0.44 9.30
N TRP A 145 24.56 0.57 9.59
CA TRP A 145 23.75 1.64 9.05
C TRP A 145 24.43 2.97 9.38
N SER A 146 24.69 3.77 8.35
CA SER A 146 25.05 5.18 8.58
C SER A 146 23.93 5.81 9.42
N PRO A 147 24.24 6.70 10.38
CA PRO A 147 23.22 7.35 11.20
C PRO A 147 22.14 7.89 10.27
N LEU A 148 20.88 7.51 10.53
CA LEU A 148 19.78 7.88 9.66
C LEU A 148 19.86 9.38 9.41
N PRO A 149 20.03 9.81 8.14
CA PRO A 149 20.08 11.22 7.87
C PRO A 149 18.79 11.86 8.38
N ALA A 150 18.88 13.15 8.69
CA ALA A 150 17.71 14.02 8.67
C ALA A 150 16.89 13.77 7.39
N LEU A 151 15.64 14.27 7.36
CA LEU A 151 14.74 14.21 6.21
C LEU A 151 15.48 14.14 4.86
N TRP A 152 15.16 13.14 4.04
CA TRP A 152 15.86 12.85 2.79
C TRP A 152 16.14 14.10 1.94
N ASP A 153 17.40 14.31 1.53
CA ASP A 153 17.87 15.54 0.86
C ASP A 153 17.35 15.75 -0.57
N THR A 154 16.63 14.76 -1.13
CA THR A 154 16.08 14.73 -2.50
C THR A 154 17.11 14.74 -3.63
N GLN A 155 18.41 14.78 -3.33
CA GLN A 155 19.49 14.87 -4.31
C GLN A 155 20.08 13.50 -4.62
N THR A 156 20.25 12.67 -3.60
CA THR A 156 20.90 11.36 -3.73
C THR A 156 19.93 10.24 -3.34
N PRO A 157 19.90 9.12 -4.07
CA PRO A 157 19.14 7.96 -3.61
C PRO A 157 19.62 7.53 -2.22
N ILE A 158 18.67 7.14 -1.35
CA ILE A 158 18.95 6.59 -0.02
C ILE A 158 18.69 5.09 -0.01
N GLY A 159 19.42 4.36 0.84
CA GLY A 159 19.38 2.90 0.87
C GLY A 159 20.34 2.25 -0.13
N HIS A 160 20.28 0.92 -0.23
CA HIS A 160 21.15 0.13 -1.09
C HIS A 160 20.59 -1.28 -1.33
N ASP A 161 20.86 -1.84 -2.50
CA ASP A 161 20.52 -3.22 -2.87
C ASP A 161 21.74 -4.03 -3.35
N ARG A 162 22.93 -3.64 -2.88
CA ARG A 162 24.26 -4.23 -3.19
C ARG A 162 24.74 -3.98 -4.62
N ASN A 163 23.84 -4.05 -5.60
CA ASN A 163 24.14 -3.79 -7.01
C ASN A 163 23.87 -2.34 -7.40
N ASP A 164 22.94 -1.67 -6.71
CA ASP A 164 22.56 -0.27 -6.91
C ASP A 164 22.36 0.11 -8.39
N ARG A 165 21.69 -0.78 -9.15
CA ARG A 165 21.39 -0.62 -10.57
C ARG A 165 19.89 -0.53 -10.81
N CYS A 166 19.50 0.42 -11.66
CA CYS A 166 18.12 0.58 -12.10
C CYS A 166 17.87 -0.08 -13.47
N ASP A 167 16.85 -0.93 -13.57
CA ASP A 167 16.19 -1.26 -14.84
C ASP A 167 15.08 -0.22 -15.07
N TRP A 168 15.43 0.90 -15.68
CA TRP A 168 14.50 2.02 -15.87
C TRP A 168 13.34 1.65 -16.78
N ARG A 169 12.11 1.77 -16.28
CA ARG A 169 10.88 1.59 -17.07
C ARG A 169 9.98 2.81 -16.97
N GLN A 170 9.41 3.19 -18.09
CA GLN A 170 8.29 4.11 -18.10
C GLN A 170 7.05 3.35 -17.63
N ILE A 171 6.33 3.92 -16.69
CA ILE A 171 5.09 3.36 -16.16
C ILE A 171 3.88 4.10 -16.71
N ARG A 172 2.74 3.40 -16.70
CA ARG A 172 1.44 3.99 -16.99
C ARG A 172 0.95 4.66 -15.73
N THR A 173 0.51 5.91 -15.86
CA THR A 173 -0.23 6.58 -14.81
C THR A 173 -1.67 6.75 -15.28
N HIS A 174 -2.62 6.60 -14.35
CA HIS A 174 -4.02 6.98 -14.57
C HIS A 174 -4.23 8.48 -14.39
N LEU A 175 -3.15 9.25 -14.36
CA LEU A 175 -3.21 10.69 -14.22
C LEU A 175 -3.49 11.31 -15.60
N PRO A 176 -4.33 12.34 -15.69
CA PRO A 176 -4.54 13.05 -16.94
C PRO A 176 -3.22 13.63 -17.47
N ALA A 177 -3.10 13.73 -18.79
CA ALA A 177 -1.93 14.34 -19.43
C ALA A 177 -1.65 15.74 -18.82
N PRO A 178 -0.36 16.12 -18.64
CA PRO A 178 0.84 15.51 -19.21
C PRO A 178 1.54 14.47 -18.31
N HIS A 179 0.89 13.99 -17.24
CA HIS A 179 1.52 13.14 -16.22
C HIS A 179 1.79 11.68 -16.65
N THR A 180 1.83 11.41 -17.96
CA THR A 180 1.86 10.06 -18.54
C THR A 180 3.26 9.45 -18.68
N ASN A 181 4.33 10.22 -18.37
CA ASN A 181 5.72 9.82 -18.62
C ASN A 181 6.54 9.69 -17.32
N THR A 182 6.02 8.99 -16.32
CA THR A 182 6.76 8.68 -15.10
C THR A 182 7.71 7.52 -15.33
N TRP A 183 8.93 7.63 -14.81
CA TRP A 183 9.92 6.56 -14.85
C TRP A 183 10.12 5.97 -13.46
N LEU A 184 10.12 4.64 -13.37
CA LEU A 184 10.52 3.91 -12.18
C LEU A 184 11.87 3.23 -12.38
N CYS A 185 12.72 3.33 -11.36
CA CYS A 185 13.89 2.50 -11.17
C CYS A 185 13.41 1.14 -10.67
N LEU A 186 13.40 0.13 -11.54
CA LEU A 186 13.02 -1.23 -11.15
C LEU A 186 14.25 -2.05 -10.77
N ARG A 187 14.05 -3.07 -9.92
CA ARG A 187 15.08 -4.06 -9.56
C ARG A 187 15.54 -4.79 -10.81
N PRO A 188 16.85 -5.01 -11.03
CA PRO A 188 17.33 -5.70 -12.22
C PRO A 188 17.03 -7.21 -12.23
N TYR A 189 16.62 -7.76 -11.09
CA TYR A 189 16.22 -9.16 -10.94
C TYR A 189 14.69 -9.33 -10.96
N SER A 190 14.26 -10.59 -10.91
CA SER A 190 12.85 -10.96 -10.85
C SER A 190 12.32 -10.82 -9.43
N ASP A 191 11.28 -10.02 -9.25
CA ASP A 191 10.41 -10.04 -8.07
C ASP A 191 8.97 -9.75 -8.46
N LEU A 192 8.02 -10.08 -7.58
CA LEU A 192 6.59 -10.00 -7.88
C LEU A 192 6.15 -8.61 -8.35
N VAL A 193 6.53 -7.56 -7.62
CA VAL A 193 6.11 -6.18 -7.89
C VAL A 193 6.78 -5.65 -9.15
N THR A 194 8.10 -5.78 -9.25
CA THR A 194 8.88 -5.37 -10.43
C THR A 194 8.39 -6.08 -11.69
N ASN A 195 8.08 -7.38 -11.62
CA ASN A 195 7.57 -8.13 -12.76
C ASN A 195 6.15 -7.72 -13.16
N ALA A 196 5.28 -7.41 -12.19
CA ALA A 196 3.96 -6.86 -12.47
C ALA A 196 4.07 -5.50 -13.17
N VAL A 197 4.92 -4.59 -12.64
CA VAL A 197 5.16 -3.28 -13.25
C VAL A 197 5.77 -3.42 -14.65
N ARG A 198 6.74 -4.31 -14.86
CA ARG A 198 7.30 -4.57 -16.20
C ARG A 198 6.24 -5.04 -17.20
N ARG A 199 5.36 -5.94 -16.78
CA ARG A 199 4.35 -6.54 -17.66
C ARG A 199 3.19 -5.59 -17.95
N ASN A 200 2.70 -4.91 -16.93
CA ASN A 200 1.46 -4.13 -16.99
C ASN A 200 1.72 -2.63 -17.19
N GLY A 201 2.96 -2.19 -16.93
CA GLY A 201 3.30 -0.78 -16.82
C GLY A 201 2.91 -0.18 -15.47
N GLU A 202 2.32 -0.93 -14.54
CA GLU A 202 1.85 -0.43 -13.25
C GLU A 202 1.68 -1.56 -12.22
N TRP A 203 1.51 -1.18 -10.95
CA TRP A 203 1.06 -2.09 -9.90
C TRP A 203 -0.46 -1.98 -9.73
N GLY A 204 -1.13 -3.12 -9.64
CA GLY A 204 -2.58 -3.24 -9.76
C GLY A 204 -3.36 -2.40 -8.74
N ASP A 205 -2.83 -2.16 -7.55
CA ASP A 205 -3.57 -1.45 -6.49
C ASP A 205 -3.56 0.08 -6.68
N CYS A 206 -2.62 0.60 -7.46
CA CYS A 206 -2.38 2.04 -7.50
C CYS A 206 -3.44 2.82 -8.29
N HIS A 207 -4.19 2.17 -9.19
CA HIS A 207 -5.15 2.85 -10.08
C HIS A 207 -6.25 3.60 -9.33
N ARG A 208 -6.60 3.18 -8.11
CA ARG A 208 -7.67 3.80 -7.31
C ARG A 208 -7.23 5.05 -6.59
N LEU A 209 -5.94 5.22 -6.34
CA LEU A 209 -5.43 6.27 -5.45
C LEU A 209 -5.72 7.70 -5.96
N PRO A 210 -5.54 8.02 -7.27
CA PRO A 210 -5.93 9.33 -7.80
C PRO A 210 -7.44 9.61 -7.64
N LEU A 211 -8.29 8.60 -7.86
CA LEU A 211 -9.74 8.71 -7.76
C LEU A 211 -10.19 8.97 -6.32
N LEU A 212 -9.59 8.26 -5.36
CA LEU A 212 -9.84 8.48 -3.93
C LEU A 212 -9.39 9.88 -3.49
N HIS A 213 -8.27 10.37 -4.01
CA HIS A 213 -7.81 11.73 -3.72
C HIS A 213 -8.79 12.79 -4.26
N ASP A 214 -9.25 12.62 -5.50
CA ASP A 214 -10.25 13.53 -6.08
C ASP A 214 -11.58 13.49 -5.32
N ALA A 215 -11.98 12.31 -4.85
CA ALA A 215 -13.14 12.14 -3.98
C ALA A 215 -12.97 12.84 -2.63
N ALA A 216 -11.78 12.79 -2.04
CA ALA A 216 -11.49 13.45 -0.77
C ALA A 216 -11.66 14.97 -0.91
N LYS A 217 -11.11 15.55 -1.99
CA LYS A 217 -11.26 16.98 -2.27
C LYS A 217 -12.71 17.40 -2.40
N ARG A 218 -13.52 16.65 -3.17
CA ARG A 218 -14.95 16.93 -3.30
C ARG A 218 -15.71 16.83 -1.98
N SER A 219 -15.27 15.95 -1.08
CA SER A 219 -15.91 15.74 0.22
C SER A 219 -15.60 16.87 1.21
N PHE A 220 -14.39 17.43 1.20
CA PHE A 220 -14.04 18.56 2.06
C PHE A 220 -14.54 19.91 1.52
N PHE A 221 -14.67 20.02 0.21
CA PHE A 221 -15.03 21.25 -0.48
C PHE A 221 -16.18 20.95 -1.44
N PRO A 222 -17.40 20.68 -0.91
CA PRO A 222 -18.54 20.48 -1.78
C PRO A 222 -18.69 21.72 -2.67
N PRO A 223 -18.91 21.54 -3.98
CA PRO A 223 -19.17 22.68 -4.85
C PRO A 223 -20.30 23.48 -4.22
N LYS A 224 -20.09 24.79 -4.01
CA LYS A 224 -21.15 25.69 -3.55
C LYS A 224 -22.34 25.39 -4.44
N GLN A 225 -23.39 24.77 -3.88
CA GLN A 225 -24.59 24.47 -4.63
C GLN A 225 -24.95 25.80 -5.28
N LYS A 226 -24.94 25.85 -6.62
CA LYS A 226 -25.45 27.02 -7.34
C LYS A 226 -26.79 27.25 -6.70
N GLN A 227 -26.90 28.31 -5.90
CA GLN A 227 -28.15 28.71 -5.27
C GLN A 227 -29.10 28.73 -6.44
N SER A 228 -29.96 27.71 -6.49
CA SER A 228 -30.86 27.50 -7.60
C SER A 228 -31.64 28.79 -7.57
N SER A 229 -31.41 29.65 -8.57
CA SER A 229 -32.08 30.93 -8.65
C SER A 229 -33.53 30.58 -8.50
N VAL A 230 -34.10 30.87 -7.33
CA VAL A 230 -35.48 30.53 -7.00
C VAL A 230 -36.24 31.14 -8.15
N ALA A 231 -36.80 30.28 -9.01
CA ALA A 231 -37.67 30.75 -10.06
C ALA A 231 -38.87 31.31 -9.31
N VAL A 232 -38.82 32.61 -9.05
CA VAL A 232 -39.96 33.36 -8.51
C VAL A 232 -40.99 33.30 -9.62
N ASN A 233 -41.86 32.29 -9.55
CA ASN A 233 -43.06 32.19 -10.34
C ASN A 233 -43.99 33.31 -9.86
N GLY A 234 -43.80 34.51 -10.40
CA GLY A 234 -44.61 35.67 -10.11
C GLY A 234 -44.21 36.78 -11.06
N ALA A 235 -45.08 37.09 -12.00
CA ALA A 235 -44.91 38.13 -12.99
C ALA A 235 -44.42 39.44 -12.35
N ALA A 236 -43.18 39.82 -12.61
CA ALA A 236 -42.67 41.15 -12.28
C ALA A 236 -41.61 41.56 -13.31
N VAL A 237 -42.03 42.47 -14.18
CA VAL A 237 -41.26 43.54 -14.85
C VAL A 237 -39.77 43.26 -15.06
N ARG A 238 -39.40 42.95 -16.31
CA ARG A 238 -38.02 43.01 -16.80
C ARG A 238 -37.50 44.45 -16.68
N ALA A 239 -36.90 44.80 -15.55
CA ALA A 239 -35.98 45.93 -15.50
C ALA A 239 -34.74 45.57 -16.34
N PRO A 240 -34.20 46.49 -17.15
CA PRO A 240 -32.97 46.25 -17.90
C PRO A 240 -31.84 45.93 -16.93
N VAL A 241 -31.32 44.71 -17.00
CA VAL A 241 -30.14 44.30 -16.25
C VAL A 241 -28.98 45.19 -16.73
N PRO A 242 -28.36 46.00 -15.86
CA PRO A 242 -27.24 46.84 -16.26
C PRO A 242 -26.14 45.96 -16.87
N PRO A 243 -25.42 46.44 -17.89
CA PRO A 243 -24.37 45.68 -18.55
C PRO A 243 -23.40 45.15 -17.51
N LEU A 244 -23.23 43.83 -17.50
CA LEU A 244 -22.35 43.09 -16.61
C LEU A 244 -20.94 43.69 -16.73
N GLN A 245 -20.53 44.49 -15.76
CA GLN A 245 -19.18 45.07 -15.75
C GLN A 245 -18.17 43.92 -15.68
N ALA A 246 -17.47 43.68 -16.78
CA ALA A 246 -16.50 42.60 -16.95
C ALA A 246 -15.19 42.77 -16.12
N GLY A 247 -15.21 43.57 -15.04
CA GLY A 247 -14.01 44.02 -14.34
C GLY A 247 -13.77 43.43 -12.95
N ALA A 248 -14.76 42.78 -12.32
CA ALA A 248 -14.56 42.19 -11.00
C ALA A 248 -14.08 40.73 -11.14
N GLY A 249 -12.76 40.53 -11.08
CA GLY A 249 -12.15 39.21 -11.11
C GLY A 249 -12.86 38.26 -10.14
N ALA A 250 -13.39 37.16 -10.66
CA ALA A 250 -14.00 36.14 -9.83
C ALA A 250 -13.01 35.78 -8.71
N PRO A 251 -13.45 35.74 -7.43
CA PRO A 251 -12.55 35.48 -6.32
C PRO A 251 -11.77 34.21 -6.62
N GLU A 252 -10.45 34.34 -6.68
CA GLU A 252 -9.53 33.23 -6.96
C GLU A 252 -9.87 32.12 -5.98
N GLN A 253 -10.49 31.07 -6.51
CA GLN A 253 -11.02 29.99 -5.72
C GLN A 253 -9.81 29.24 -5.17
N GLN A 254 -9.42 29.56 -3.92
CA GLN A 254 -8.27 28.95 -3.25
C GLN A 254 -8.37 27.45 -3.42
N GLN A 255 -7.44 26.90 -4.21
CA GLN A 255 -7.43 25.47 -4.48
C GLN A 255 -7.06 24.78 -3.19
N HIS A 256 -8.03 24.09 -2.61
CA HIS A 256 -7.76 23.30 -1.42
C HIS A 256 -7.00 22.04 -1.83
N LEU A 257 -5.70 22.07 -1.54
CA LEU A 257 -4.79 20.94 -1.72
C LEU A 257 -4.91 20.01 -0.51
N LEU A 258 -4.85 18.70 -0.75
CA LEU A 258 -4.85 17.72 0.33
C LEU A 258 -3.52 16.95 0.33
N PRO A 259 -2.96 16.66 1.50
CA PRO A 259 -1.82 15.77 1.63
C PRO A 259 -2.16 14.31 1.27
N TYR A 260 -1.15 13.56 0.84
CA TYR A 260 -1.18 12.12 0.58
C TYR A 260 -0.15 11.39 1.46
N MET A 261 -0.50 10.20 1.96
CA MET A 261 0.41 9.38 2.75
C MET A 261 0.45 7.93 2.27
N GLU A 262 1.63 7.32 2.28
CA GLU A 262 1.84 5.91 1.99
C GLU A 262 2.72 5.24 3.04
N ILE A 263 2.25 4.12 3.60
CA ILE A 263 3.01 3.23 4.47
C ILE A 263 3.32 1.95 3.70
N GLY A 264 4.60 1.58 3.65
CA GLY A 264 5.08 0.51 2.79
C GLY A 264 5.14 0.99 1.35
N VAL A 265 5.98 2.00 1.11
CA VAL A 265 6.18 2.59 -0.22
C VAL A 265 6.80 1.57 -1.19
N ASN A 266 7.55 0.59 -0.67
CA ASN A 266 8.19 -0.46 -1.45
C ASN A 266 9.11 0.16 -2.52
N ILE A 267 9.03 -0.26 -3.79
CA ILE A 267 9.78 0.36 -4.90
C ILE A 267 9.15 1.65 -5.45
N GLY A 268 8.09 2.16 -4.80
CA GLY A 268 7.46 3.43 -5.15
C GLY A 268 6.43 3.32 -6.28
N SER A 269 5.90 2.13 -6.54
CA SER A 269 4.96 1.86 -7.63
C SER A 269 3.66 2.67 -7.54
N CYS A 270 3.15 2.88 -6.32
CA CYS A 270 2.00 3.75 -6.07
C CYS A 270 2.42 5.18 -5.71
N TYR A 271 3.48 5.31 -4.91
CA TYR A 271 3.95 6.57 -4.36
C TYR A 271 4.41 7.56 -5.42
N VAL A 272 5.28 7.11 -6.33
CA VAL A 272 5.90 8.00 -7.33
C VAL A 272 4.84 8.58 -8.28
N PRO A 273 3.90 7.81 -8.86
CA PRO A 273 2.79 8.39 -9.61
C PRO A 273 1.99 9.41 -8.81
N MET A 274 1.64 9.10 -7.56
CA MET A 274 0.85 10.01 -6.73
C MET A 274 1.57 11.33 -6.50
N THR A 275 2.88 11.32 -6.26
CA THR A 275 3.65 12.56 -6.06
C THR A 275 3.65 13.51 -7.26
N GLN A 276 3.28 13.02 -8.46
CA GLN A 276 3.16 13.85 -9.66
C GLN A 276 1.81 14.58 -9.77
N LYS A 277 0.80 14.26 -8.94
CA LYS A 277 -0.44 15.05 -8.89
C LYS A 277 -0.14 16.47 -8.42
N THR A 278 -0.52 17.45 -9.22
CA THR A 278 -0.31 18.87 -8.91
C THR A 278 -1.20 19.37 -7.79
N ASP A 279 -2.29 18.66 -7.50
CA ASP A 279 -3.26 19.02 -6.48
C ASP A 279 -3.07 18.26 -5.15
N ILE A 280 -1.97 17.52 -5.00
CA ILE A 280 -1.48 17.04 -3.71
C ILE A 280 -0.65 18.15 -3.08
N GLU A 281 -0.98 18.48 -1.82
CA GLU A 281 -0.28 19.51 -1.07
C GLU A 281 1.15 19.07 -0.73
N PHE A 282 1.29 17.87 -0.15
CA PHE A 282 2.55 17.18 0.05
C PHE A 282 2.29 15.67 0.12
N ALA A 283 3.30 14.87 -0.21
CA ALA A 283 3.29 13.42 -0.11
C ALA A 283 4.28 12.98 0.97
N LEU A 284 3.85 12.04 1.83
CA LEU A 284 4.67 11.44 2.88
C LEU A 284 4.70 9.92 2.73
N GLY A 285 5.89 9.37 2.51
CA GLY A 285 6.11 7.93 2.37
C GLY A 285 6.93 7.35 3.52
N PHE A 286 6.59 6.15 3.98
CA PHE A 286 7.37 5.37 4.95
C PHE A 286 7.85 4.06 4.33
N GLU A 287 9.15 3.79 4.41
CA GLU A 287 9.75 2.55 3.93
C GLU A 287 11.02 2.21 4.74
N PRO A 288 11.04 1.08 5.47
CA PRO A 288 12.21 0.70 6.25
C PRO A 288 13.28 -0.08 5.47
N SER A 289 12.96 -0.75 4.36
CA SER A 289 13.94 -1.57 3.65
C SER A 289 14.93 -0.71 2.86
N PRO A 290 16.25 -0.85 3.09
CA PRO A 290 17.27 -0.17 2.28
C PRO A 290 17.12 -0.44 0.79
N LYS A 291 16.69 -1.65 0.42
CA LYS A 291 16.54 -2.03 -0.98
C LYS A 291 15.41 -1.23 -1.61
N ASN A 292 14.24 -1.26 -0.99
CA ASN A 292 13.06 -0.51 -1.43
C ASN A 292 13.33 0.99 -1.49
N LEU A 293 13.97 1.54 -0.45
CA LEU A 293 14.38 2.93 -0.38
C LEU A 293 15.25 3.31 -1.59
N PHE A 294 16.22 2.46 -1.98
CA PHE A 294 17.08 2.75 -3.12
C PHE A 294 16.27 2.93 -4.41
N TYR A 295 15.35 2.01 -4.71
CA TYR A 295 14.53 2.06 -5.93
C TYR A 295 13.54 3.22 -5.93
N THR A 296 12.85 3.45 -4.80
CA THR A 296 11.90 4.56 -4.65
C THR A 296 12.61 5.89 -4.76
N SER A 297 13.67 6.12 -3.97
CA SER A 297 14.39 7.38 -3.96
C SER A 297 15.08 7.64 -5.30
N SER A 298 15.65 6.61 -5.96
CA SER A 298 16.17 6.73 -7.33
C SER A 298 15.10 7.23 -8.31
N SER A 299 13.90 6.64 -8.27
CA SER A 299 12.78 7.05 -9.11
C SER A 299 12.41 8.52 -8.87
N LEU A 300 12.35 8.94 -7.60
CA LEU A 300 12.05 10.32 -7.22
C LEU A 300 13.15 11.30 -7.63
N VAL A 301 14.43 10.96 -7.48
CA VAL A 301 15.56 11.77 -7.98
C VAL A 301 15.41 12.04 -9.48
N ARG A 302 15.06 11.02 -10.26
CA ARG A 302 14.81 11.18 -11.69
C ARG A 302 13.61 12.09 -11.97
N VAL A 303 12.51 11.93 -11.21
CA VAL A 303 11.35 12.83 -11.32
C VAL A 303 11.76 14.29 -11.09
N PHE A 304 12.60 14.56 -10.10
CA PHE A 304 13.10 15.92 -9.86
C PHE A 304 13.99 16.43 -11.00
N GLN A 305 14.91 15.60 -11.50
CA GLN A 305 15.78 15.96 -12.63
C GLN A 305 14.98 16.25 -13.90
N ASP A 306 13.92 15.50 -14.17
CA ASP A 306 13.06 15.72 -15.33
C ASP A 306 12.24 17.00 -15.15
N ALA A 307 11.74 17.29 -13.95
CA ALA A 307 11.10 18.58 -13.63
C ALA A 307 12.07 19.77 -13.79
N ASP A 308 13.33 19.62 -13.36
CA ASP A 308 14.38 20.63 -13.53
C ASP A 308 14.65 20.92 -15.02
N LYS A 309 14.68 19.88 -15.87
CA LYS A 309 14.83 20.03 -17.33
C LYS A 309 13.63 20.74 -17.96
N ASP A 310 12.42 20.39 -17.56
CA ASP A 310 11.21 21.00 -18.09
C ASP A 310 11.10 22.48 -17.68
N ASN A 311 11.52 22.83 -16.45
CA ASN A 311 11.63 24.22 -16.03
C ASN A 311 12.62 25.02 -16.88
N LYS A 312 13.81 24.46 -17.15
CA LYS A 312 14.80 25.10 -18.04
C LYS A 312 14.26 25.29 -19.45
N ARG A 313 13.57 24.28 -20.02
CA ARG A 313 12.91 24.40 -21.34
C ARG A 313 11.86 25.50 -21.34
N PHE A 314 11.06 25.59 -20.28
CA PHE A 314 10.04 26.64 -20.15
C PHE A 314 10.66 28.03 -20.07
N GLN A 315 11.72 28.21 -19.29
CA GLN A 315 12.46 29.48 -19.21
C GLN A 315 13.06 29.87 -20.58
N LEU A 316 13.63 28.92 -21.32
CA LEU A 316 14.11 29.16 -22.69
C LEU A 316 12.98 29.58 -23.64
N GLN A 317 11.82 28.94 -23.55
CA GLN A 317 10.64 29.33 -24.33
C GLN A 317 10.13 30.73 -23.95
N GLN A 318 10.21 31.11 -22.67
CA GLN A 318 9.88 32.47 -22.22
C GLN A 318 10.81 33.50 -22.84
N MET A 319 12.12 33.28 -22.76
CA MET A 319 13.12 34.18 -23.32
C MET A 319 13.02 34.29 -24.84
N SER A 320 12.59 33.23 -25.54
CA SER A 320 12.39 33.26 -27.00
C SER A 320 11.14 34.02 -27.48
N GLY A 321 10.31 34.58 -26.58
CA GLY A 321 9.05 35.24 -26.92
C GLY A 321 7.94 34.30 -27.42
N ASN A 322 8.21 33.00 -27.56
CA ASN A 322 7.24 32.01 -28.03
C ASN A 322 6.12 31.71 -27.01
N LEU A 323 6.29 32.08 -25.74
CA LEU A 323 5.24 31.89 -24.74
C LEU A 323 3.96 32.65 -25.09
N ASN A 324 4.09 33.80 -25.78
CA ASN A 324 2.95 34.61 -26.17
C ASN A 324 2.03 33.91 -27.19
N LYS A 325 2.51 32.83 -27.83
CA LYS A 325 1.74 32.00 -28.76
C LYS A 325 0.97 30.86 -28.07
N LEU A 326 1.26 30.57 -26.80
CA LEU A 326 0.54 29.54 -26.06
C LEU A 326 -0.78 30.10 -25.49
N PRO A 327 -1.88 29.33 -25.51
CA PRO A 327 -3.13 29.67 -24.83
C PRO A 327 -2.88 30.00 -23.36
N LEU A 328 -3.62 30.97 -22.80
CA LEU A 328 -3.44 31.44 -21.42
C LEU A 328 -3.51 30.30 -20.38
N GLY A 329 -4.45 29.36 -20.57
CA GLY A 329 -4.59 28.19 -19.70
C GLY A 329 -3.35 27.26 -19.73
N SER A 330 -2.67 27.16 -20.87
CA SER A 330 -1.43 26.39 -20.98
C SER A 330 -0.27 27.06 -20.24
N ARG A 331 -0.25 28.39 -20.13
CA ARG A 331 0.80 29.14 -19.40
C ARG A 331 0.68 28.95 -17.90
N GLN A 332 -0.52 29.09 -17.34
CA GLN A 332 -0.76 28.88 -15.90
C GLN A 332 -0.48 27.44 -15.50
N GLN A 333 -0.91 26.46 -16.32
CA GLN A 333 -0.58 25.07 -16.07
C GLN A 333 0.93 24.81 -16.15
N LEU A 334 1.68 25.45 -17.07
CA LEU A 334 3.13 25.29 -17.10
C LEU A 334 3.80 25.89 -15.86
N GLN A 335 3.40 27.08 -15.40
CA GLN A 335 3.99 27.70 -14.21
C GLN A 335 3.79 26.87 -12.93
N LEU A 336 2.60 26.29 -12.74
CA LEU A 336 2.33 25.40 -11.61
C LEU A 336 3.10 24.07 -11.73
N LYS A 337 3.44 23.63 -12.95
CA LYS A 337 4.18 22.39 -13.22
C LYS A 337 5.69 22.53 -13.03
N THR A 338 6.28 23.70 -13.31
CA THR A 338 7.73 23.81 -13.50
C THR A 338 8.52 24.20 -12.26
N ASN A 339 7.89 24.48 -11.12
CA ASN A 339 8.65 24.82 -9.93
C ASN A 339 9.19 23.55 -9.25
N SER A 340 10.33 23.03 -9.73
CA SER A 340 10.98 21.84 -9.17
C SER A 340 11.33 21.99 -7.69
N THR A 341 11.63 23.20 -7.22
CA THR A 341 11.78 23.51 -5.79
C THR A 341 10.51 23.15 -5.02
N THR A 342 9.33 23.50 -5.55
CA THR A 342 8.06 23.09 -4.93
C THR A 342 7.83 21.59 -4.99
N LEU A 343 8.34 20.87 -6.00
CA LEU A 343 8.19 19.41 -6.03
C LEU A 343 9.06 18.74 -4.95
N ARG A 344 10.31 19.19 -4.77
CA ARG A 344 11.22 18.68 -3.73
C ARG A 344 10.69 18.95 -2.32
N GLU A 345 10.15 20.14 -2.06
CA GLU A 345 9.57 20.50 -0.76
C GLU A 345 8.29 19.72 -0.42
N ARG A 346 7.57 19.23 -1.44
CA ARG A 346 6.32 18.49 -1.27
C ARG A 346 6.52 17.01 -1.05
N ILE A 347 7.65 16.41 -1.43
CA ILE A 347 7.85 14.97 -1.34
C ILE A 347 8.74 14.64 -0.14
N ARG A 348 8.24 13.77 0.74
CA ARG A 348 8.93 13.34 1.95
C ARG A 348 9.02 11.83 1.96
N LEU A 349 10.19 11.29 2.27
CA LEU A 349 10.40 9.85 2.40
C LEU A 349 11.12 9.59 3.72
N ALA A 350 10.49 8.82 4.60
CA ALA A 350 10.99 8.50 5.92
C ALA A 350 11.55 7.07 5.93
N PRO A 351 12.87 6.89 6.15
CA PRO A 351 13.53 5.57 6.16
C PRO A 351 13.34 4.85 7.49
N VAL A 352 12.10 4.79 7.97
CA VAL A 352 11.73 4.20 9.26
C VAL A 352 10.55 3.28 9.09
N ALA A 353 10.47 2.29 9.99
CA ALA A 353 9.29 1.49 10.17
C ALA A 353 8.30 2.21 11.11
N LEU A 354 7.04 1.80 11.02
CA LEU A 354 5.99 2.27 11.91
C LEU A 354 5.50 1.12 12.79
N GLY A 355 5.08 1.41 14.01
CA GLY A 355 4.59 0.40 14.94
C GLY A 355 3.95 0.98 16.20
N GLU A 356 3.68 0.10 17.18
CA GLU A 356 2.99 0.46 18.42
C GLU A 356 3.90 1.14 19.46
N THR A 357 5.21 0.90 19.38
CA THR A 357 6.22 1.43 20.31
C THR A 357 7.45 1.92 19.54
N ASN A 358 8.18 2.87 20.14
CA ASN A 358 9.47 3.31 19.60
C ASN A 358 10.54 2.30 20.00
N THR A 359 11.08 1.56 19.04
CA THR A 359 12.02 0.45 19.28
C THR A 359 12.81 0.12 18.02
N ASP A 360 13.78 -0.78 18.11
CA ASP A 360 14.46 -1.33 16.95
C ASP A 360 13.99 -2.77 16.72
N LEU A 361 13.45 -3.05 15.53
CA LEU A 361 13.05 -4.41 15.16
C LEU A 361 13.91 -4.95 14.02
N THR A 362 14.05 -6.27 13.99
CA THR A 362 14.67 -6.95 12.85
C THR A 362 13.72 -6.89 11.66
N LEU A 363 14.25 -6.47 10.51
CA LEU A 363 13.58 -6.49 9.23
C LEU A 363 13.96 -7.77 8.48
N PHE A 364 12.95 -8.43 7.94
CA PHE A 364 13.08 -9.60 7.08
C PHE A 364 12.56 -9.28 5.69
N SER A 365 13.08 -9.95 4.66
CA SER A 365 12.50 -9.93 3.32
C SER A 365 12.31 -11.32 2.76
N GLU A 366 11.34 -11.44 1.87
CA GLU A 366 11.07 -12.68 1.14
C GLU A 366 11.92 -12.77 -0.14
N PRO A 367 12.71 -13.84 -0.33
CA PRO A 367 13.43 -14.06 -1.58
C PRO A 367 12.48 -14.10 -2.78
N GLY A 368 12.76 -13.28 -3.81
CA GLY A 368 11.91 -13.21 -5.00
C GLY A 368 10.60 -12.44 -4.81
N ASN A 369 10.30 -11.98 -3.61
CA ASN A 369 9.23 -11.02 -3.36
C ASN A 369 9.70 -9.96 -2.36
N ALA A 370 10.64 -9.15 -2.79
CA ALA A 370 11.23 -8.17 -1.91
C ALA A 370 10.32 -6.95 -1.63
N GLY A 371 9.09 -6.97 -2.17
CA GLY A 371 8.00 -6.14 -1.66
C GLY A 371 7.44 -6.64 -0.32
N ASN A 372 7.59 -7.92 -0.03
CA ASN A 372 7.25 -8.52 1.25
C ASN A 372 8.41 -8.33 2.25
N SER A 373 8.54 -7.11 2.75
CA SER A 373 9.41 -6.78 3.88
C SER A 373 8.61 -6.81 5.18
N VAL A 374 9.02 -7.65 6.14
CA VAL A 374 8.28 -7.92 7.39
C VAL A 374 9.12 -7.55 8.60
N LEU A 375 8.51 -6.88 9.57
CA LEU A 375 9.15 -6.53 10.84
C LEU A 375 8.94 -7.62 11.90
N GLY A 376 9.94 -7.82 12.74
CA GLY A 376 9.84 -8.63 13.95
C GLY A 376 9.76 -10.13 13.66
N LYS A 377 8.55 -10.68 13.57
CA LYS A 377 8.36 -12.14 13.37
C LYS A 377 7.96 -12.39 11.91
N PRO A 378 8.82 -13.00 11.08
CA PRO A 378 8.44 -13.28 9.71
C PRO A 378 7.37 -14.37 9.61
N VAL A 379 6.59 -14.33 8.53
CA VAL A 379 5.67 -15.42 8.14
C VAL A 379 6.31 -16.26 7.03
N HIS A 380 6.54 -15.64 5.87
CA HIS A 380 7.20 -16.28 4.71
C HIS A 380 8.62 -15.77 4.47
N ALA A 381 8.94 -14.57 4.98
CA ALA A 381 10.25 -13.95 4.84
C ALA A 381 11.32 -14.67 5.68
N ASN A 382 12.49 -14.95 5.12
CA ASN A 382 13.55 -15.62 5.86
C ASN A 382 14.92 -14.94 5.70
N LEU A 383 15.02 -13.93 4.84
CA LEU A 383 16.25 -13.16 4.66
C LEU A 383 16.28 -12.00 5.65
N VAL A 384 17.21 -12.05 6.61
CA VAL A 384 17.44 -10.93 7.54
C VAL A 384 18.09 -9.77 6.78
N GLU A 385 17.45 -8.59 6.79
CA GLU A 385 18.00 -7.37 6.18
C GLU A 385 18.79 -6.52 7.19
N GLY A 386 18.47 -6.63 8.48
CA GLY A 386 19.12 -5.89 9.56
C GLY A 386 18.10 -5.43 10.60
N LYS A 387 18.54 -4.61 11.57
CA LYS A 387 17.63 -3.89 12.46
C LYS A 387 17.26 -2.55 11.84
N VAL A 388 16.02 -2.14 12.02
CA VAL A 388 15.49 -0.84 11.59
C VAL A 388 14.72 -0.20 12.74
N PRO A 389 14.77 1.14 12.85
CA PRO A 389 13.98 1.83 13.84
C PRO A 389 12.51 1.81 13.47
N VAL A 390 11.71 1.54 14.49
CA VAL A 390 10.26 1.55 14.49
C VAL A 390 9.83 2.72 15.34
N VAL A 391 8.97 3.58 14.81
CA VAL A 391 8.41 4.71 15.55
C VAL A 391 6.89 4.65 15.55
N ARG A 392 6.28 5.15 16.62
CA ARG A 392 4.84 5.43 16.66
C ARG A 392 4.52 6.57 15.72
N LEU A 393 3.45 6.40 14.95
CA LEU A 393 3.05 7.43 14.00
C LEU A 393 2.64 8.73 14.72
N ASP A 394 1.93 8.62 15.85
CA ASP A 394 1.60 9.79 16.68
C ASP A 394 2.86 10.54 17.14
N ASP A 395 3.90 9.81 17.56
CA ASP A 395 5.15 10.41 18.02
C ASP A 395 5.91 11.08 16.87
N TYR A 396 5.95 10.45 15.69
CA TYR A 396 6.53 11.03 14.47
C TYR A 396 5.89 12.37 14.13
N PHE A 397 4.56 12.43 14.13
CA PHE A 397 3.83 13.66 13.83
C PHE A 397 4.01 14.73 14.91
N ARG A 398 3.96 14.35 16.19
CA ARG A 398 4.18 15.26 17.32
C ARG A 398 5.60 15.86 17.31
N ALA A 399 6.59 15.09 16.86
CA ALA A 399 7.98 15.54 16.72
C ALA A 399 8.23 16.32 15.41
N GLY A 400 7.21 16.62 14.61
CA GLY A 400 7.39 17.30 13.33
C GLY A 400 8.22 16.49 12.32
N GLY A 401 8.25 15.16 12.46
CA GLY A 401 9.03 14.25 11.63
C GLY A 401 10.49 14.06 12.02
N ASP A 402 10.92 14.59 13.17
CA ASP A 402 12.28 14.37 13.70
C ASP A 402 12.43 12.96 14.27
N VAL A 403 12.92 12.03 13.44
CA VAL A 403 13.19 10.65 13.84
C VAL A 403 14.31 10.55 14.86
N ALA A 404 15.33 11.41 14.78
CA ALA A 404 16.49 11.34 15.65
C ALA A 404 16.10 11.62 17.11
N ALA A 405 15.09 12.48 17.32
CA ALA A 405 14.51 12.74 18.64
C ALA A 405 13.70 11.54 19.20
N LEU A 406 13.27 10.60 18.37
CA LEU A 406 12.35 9.52 18.76
C LEU A 406 13.01 8.17 18.99
N VAL A 407 14.22 7.99 18.49
CA VAL A 407 14.92 6.70 18.51
C VAL A 407 16.11 6.77 19.48
N PRO A 408 16.00 6.14 20.67
CA PRO A 408 17.03 6.24 21.70
C PRO A 408 18.42 5.79 21.24
N SER A 409 18.47 4.74 20.40
CA SER A 409 19.72 4.20 19.84
C SER A 409 20.47 5.20 18.94
N ILE A 410 19.76 6.19 18.40
CA ILE A 410 20.35 7.31 17.64
C ILE A 410 20.77 8.45 18.58
N SER A 411 19.97 8.71 19.61
CA SER A 411 20.17 9.84 20.54
C SER A 411 21.38 9.68 21.48
N ALA A 412 21.82 8.45 21.77
CA ALA A 412 22.95 8.19 22.67
C ALA A 412 24.29 8.81 22.20
N SER A 413 24.37 9.27 20.96
CA SER A 413 25.56 9.90 20.38
C SER A 413 25.69 11.42 20.64
N LYS A 414 24.66 12.11 21.17
CA LYS A 414 24.69 13.58 21.32
C LYS A 414 24.05 14.02 22.64
N SER A 415 24.80 13.99 23.73
CA SER A 415 24.39 14.55 25.04
C SER A 415 24.45 16.09 25.11
N GLY A 416 24.38 16.79 23.98
CA GLY A 416 24.33 18.24 23.93
C GLY A 416 22.90 18.75 24.03
N GLU A 417 22.56 19.40 25.14
CA GLU A 417 21.28 20.05 25.41
C GLU A 417 20.88 20.95 24.23
N THR A 418 19.94 20.49 23.40
CA THR A 418 19.54 21.22 22.19
C THR A 418 18.37 22.12 22.55
N LYS A 419 18.59 23.45 22.58
CA LYS A 419 17.48 24.42 22.73
C LYS A 419 16.51 24.25 21.56
N VAL A 420 15.25 23.94 21.87
CA VAL A 420 14.16 23.86 20.89
C VAL A 420 13.98 25.25 20.26
N PRO A 421 14.08 25.41 18.93
CA PRO A 421 13.87 26.70 18.29
C PRO A 421 12.41 27.18 18.50
N PRO A 422 12.17 28.50 18.54
CA PRO A 422 10.81 29.06 18.61
C PRO A 422 9.93 28.54 17.47
N ALA A 423 8.63 28.30 17.75
CA ALA A 423 7.68 27.73 16.77
C ALA A 423 7.56 28.53 15.46
N SER A 424 7.87 29.83 15.46
CA SER A 424 7.85 30.69 14.26
C SER A 424 8.99 30.44 13.27
N LEU A 425 9.95 29.57 13.59
CA LEU A 425 11.11 29.25 12.75
C LEU A 425 11.16 27.78 12.30
N LEU A 426 10.12 26.99 12.57
CA LEU A 426 10.08 25.61 12.12
C LEU A 426 10.02 25.56 10.58
N PRO A 427 10.85 24.73 9.93
CA PRO A 427 10.69 24.45 8.52
C PRO A 427 9.26 24.07 8.18
N ARG A 428 8.73 24.58 7.06
CA ARG A 428 7.33 24.38 6.62
C ARG A 428 6.87 22.92 6.74
N HIS A 429 7.74 21.98 6.41
CA HIS A 429 7.41 20.56 6.48
C HIS A 429 7.10 20.06 7.90
N GLN A 430 7.82 20.55 8.91
CA GLN A 430 7.55 20.21 10.31
C GLN A 430 6.20 20.80 10.74
N GLN A 431 5.93 22.05 10.36
CA GLN A 431 4.65 22.70 10.65
C GLN A 431 3.47 21.95 10.02
N ASP A 432 3.61 21.47 8.78
CA ASP A 432 2.56 20.67 8.12
C ASP A 432 2.20 19.40 8.91
N LEU A 433 3.20 18.72 9.49
CA LEU A 433 2.96 17.53 10.30
C LEU A 433 2.30 17.89 11.63
N LEU A 434 2.74 18.98 12.27
CA LEU A 434 2.11 19.48 13.48
C LEU A 434 0.67 19.94 13.24
N ASP A 435 0.37 20.55 12.10
CA ASP A 435 -0.98 20.97 11.73
C ASP A 435 -1.90 19.77 11.53
N VAL A 436 -1.40 18.66 10.96
CA VAL A 436 -2.16 17.41 10.91
C VAL A 436 -2.37 16.84 12.31
N TYR A 437 -1.31 16.77 13.12
CA TYR A 437 -1.39 16.25 14.50
C TYR A 437 -2.41 17.04 15.34
N ASN A 438 -2.48 18.36 15.17
CA ASN A 438 -3.41 19.23 15.88
C ASN A 438 -4.80 19.30 15.23
N GLY A 439 -5.07 18.51 14.18
CA GLY A 439 -6.36 18.45 13.50
C GLY A 439 -6.70 19.68 12.65
N LYS A 440 -5.74 20.59 12.41
CA LYS A 440 -5.90 21.76 11.53
C LYS A 440 -5.84 21.38 10.05
N LYS A 441 -5.14 20.29 9.74
CA LYS A 441 -4.97 19.73 8.40
C LYS A 441 -5.36 18.25 8.40
N LYS A 442 -5.81 17.75 7.26
CA LYS A 442 -6.18 16.33 7.07
C LYS A 442 -5.61 15.80 5.78
N PHE A 443 -5.16 14.55 5.80
CA PHE A 443 -4.81 13.81 4.60
C PHE A 443 -6.06 13.44 3.81
N GLY A 444 -5.97 13.55 2.48
CA GLY A 444 -7.01 13.05 1.60
C GLY A 444 -7.02 11.52 1.58
N VAL A 445 -5.86 10.90 1.39
CA VAL A 445 -5.72 9.45 1.26
C VAL A 445 -4.50 8.96 2.03
N LEU A 446 -4.68 7.88 2.78
CA LEU A 446 -3.63 7.01 3.30
C LEU A 446 -3.67 5.68 2.53
N LYS A 447 -2.58 5.26 1.90
CA LYS A 447 -2.37 3.87 1.46
C LYS A 447 -1.50 3.14 2.49
N MET A 448 -1.89 1.93 2.87
CA MET A 448 -1.14 1.12 3.81
C MET A 448 -1.03 -0.33 3.33
N ASP A 449 0.19 -0.80 3.21
CA ASP A 449 0.56 -2.18 2.90
C ASP A 449 1.84 -2.46 3.71
N ALA A 450 1.68 -3.09 4.88
CA ALA A 450 2.75 -3.25 5.86
C ALA A 450 2.91 -4.71 6.30
N GLN A 451 2.50 -5.64 5.43
CA GLN A 451 2.83 -7.06 5.53
C GLN A 451 2.45 -7.69 6.88
N GLY A 452 1.28 -7.32 7.43
CA GLY A 452 0.76 -7.82 8.71
C GLY A 452 1.03 -6.92 9.91
N PHE A 453 1.81 -5.85 9.76
CA PHE A 453 2.11 -4.90 10.85
C PHE A 453 1.05 -3.81 11.02
N GLU A 454 -0.01 -3.83 10.21
CA GLU A 454 -1.04 -2.78 10.14
C GLU A 454 -1.71 -2.51 11.49
N THR A 455 -2.06 -3.55 12.24
CA THR A 455 -2.66 -3.41 13.58
C THR A 455 -1.75 -2.63 14.52
N LYS A 456 -0.45 -2.97 14.56
CA LYS A 456 0.53 -2.33 15.45
C LYS A 456 0.76 -0.87 15.06
N ILE A 457 0.81 -0.59 13.77
CA ILE A 457 0.89 0.78 13.23
C ILE A 457 -0.29 1.62 13.72
N PHE A 458 -1.52 1.09 13.62
CA PHE A 458 -2.71 1.82 14.08
C PHE A 458 -2.81 1.97 15.59
N ARG A 459 -2.31 1.01 16.38
CA ARG A 459 -2.14 1.21 17.83
C ARG A 459 -1.13 2.33 18.15
N GLY A 460 -0.13 2.54 17.29
CA GLY A 460 0.81 3.67 17.35
C GLY A 460 0.28 4.99 16.79
N ALA A 461 -0.91 4.99 16.18
CA ALA A 461 -1.55 6.13 15.52
C ALA A 461 -2.91 6.50 16.16
N LYS A 462 -3.12 6.16 17.43
CA LYS A 462 -4.40 6.32 18.14
C LYS A 462 -4.92 7.75 18.07
N HIS A 463 -4.06 8.74 18.27
CA HIS A 463 -4.46 10.15 18.23
C HIS A 463 -4.88 10.56 16.81
N LEU A 464 -4.06 10.25 15.79
CA LEU A 464 -4.37 10.55 14.39
C LEU A 464 -5.66 9.88 13.90
N LEU A 465 -5.92 8.64 14.34
CA LEU A 465 -7.18 7.95 14.05
C LEU A 465 -8.36 8.62 14.76
N LYS A 466 -8.23 8.97 16.04
CA LYS A 466 -9.28 9.62 16.83
C LYS A 466 -9.72 10.97 16.24
N ILE A 467 -8.78 11.79 15.75
CA ILE A 467 -9.10 13.06 15.09
C ILE A 467 -9.53 12.89 13.62
N GLN A 468 -9.56 11.64 13.15
CA GLN A 468 -9.84 11.28 11.76
C GLN A 468 -8.97 12.08 10.80
N ALA A 469 -7.66 11.97 10.99
CA ALA A 469 -6.65 12.68 10.18
C ALA A 469 -6.68 12.27 8.71
N PHE A 470 -7.24 11.10 8.38
CA PHE A 470 -7.32 10.55 7.03
C PHE A 470 -8.77 10.51 6.57
N LYS A 471 -9.06 11.02 5.36
CA LYS A 471 -10.41 10.93 4.79
C LYS A 471 -10.69 9.54 4.24
N PHE A 472 -9.74 8.99 3.49
CA PHE A 472 -9.77 7.61 3.01
C PHE A 472 -8.53 6.85 3.48
N ILE A 473 -8.72 5.59 3.86
CA ILE A 473 -7.64 4.65 4.14
C ILE A 473 -7.82 3.46 3.21
N HIS A 474 -6.90 3.32 2.26
CA HIS A 474 -6.81 2.19 1.36
C HIS A 474 -5.78 1.20 1.91
N PHE A 475 -6.16 -0.04 2.17
CA PHE A 475 -5.28 -1.00 2.81
C PHE A 475 -5.42 -2.41 2.26
N GLU A 476 -4.32 -3.15 2.25
CA GLU A 476 -4.31 -4.59 2.02
C GLU A 476 -4.49 -5.31 3.36
N LEU A 477 -5.40 -6.29 3.40
CA LEU A 477 -5.66 -7.12 4.56
C LEU A 477 -5.25 -8.55 4.24
N ALA A 478 -4.16 -9.00 4.85
CA ALA A 478 -3.67 -10.38 4.75
C ALA A 478 -3.81 -11.09 6.10
N THR A 479 -4.83 -11.94 6.25
CA THR A 479 -5.16 -12.57 7.54
C THR A 479 -4.05 -13.47 8.08
N GLU A 480 -3.31 -14.13 7.19
CA GLU A 480 -2.14 -14.95 7.56
C GLU A 480 -1.03 -14.09 8.16
N TRP A 481 -0.76 -12.92 7.57
CA TRP A 481 0.30 -12.03 8.03
C TRP A 481 -0.03 -11.38 9.37
N LEU A 482 -1.28 -10.94 9.56
CA LEU A 482 -1.76 -10.44 10.85
C LEU A 482 -1.57 -11.49 11.95
N ARG A 483 -1.97 -12.75 11.71
CA ARG A 483 -1.77 -13.85 12.67
C ARG A 483 -0.29 -14.11 12.94
N GLY A 484 0.54 -14.04 11.92
CA GLY A 484 1.99 -14.11 12.05
C GLY A 484 2.57 -13.05 12.97
N GLN A 485 1.96 -11.86 12.99
CA GLN A 485 2.31 -10.75 13.89
C GLN A 485 1.67 -10.80 15.27
N GLY A 486 0.85 -11.83 15.56
CA GLY A 486 0.14 -11.98 16.82
C GLY A 486 -1.09 -11.07 16.93
N THR A 487 -1.64 -10.62 15.80
CA THR A 487 -2.87 -9.82 15.74
C THR A 487 -3.92 -10.52 14.86
N SER A 488 -5.11 -9.93 14.74
CA SER A 488 -6.19 -10.48 13.92
C SER A 488 -6.83 -9.42 13.03
N ALA A 489 -7.50 -9.88 11.98
CA ALA A 489 -8.31 -8.99 11.13
C ALA A 489 -9.45 -8.33 11.90
N GLU A 490 -10.05 -9.03 12.87
CA GLU A 490 -11.08 -8.48 13.75
C GLU A 490 -10.53 -7.31 14.56
N GLU A 491 -9.38 -7.50 15.19
CA GLU A 491 -8.76 -6.46 15.98
C GLU A 491 -8.39 -5.24 15.12
N PHE A 492 -7.81 -5.49 13.94
CA PHE A 492 -7.45 -4.43 13.00
C PHE A 492 -8.66 -3.61 12.53
N LEU A 493 -9.74 -4.28 12.11
CA LEU A 493 -10.95 -3.60 11.65
C LEU A 493 -11.68 -2.90 12.79
N LYS A 494 -11.63 -3.46 14.00
CA LYS A 494 -12.19 -2.84 15.20
C LYS A 494 -11.49 -1.53 15.57
N LEU A 495 -10.16 -1.42 15.39
CA LEU A 495 -9.44 -0.16 15.60
C LEU A 495 -9.96 0.98 14.69
N LEU A 496 -10.30 0.64 13.43
CA LEU A 496 -10.87 1.59 12.48
C LEU A 496 -12.31 1.97 12.84
N GLU A 497 -13.14 0.98 13.19
CA GLU A 497 -14.53 1.19 13.61
C GLU A 497 -14.62 2.03 14.89
N ASP A 498 -13.80 1.72 15.90
CA ASP A 498 -13.73 2.46 17.16
C ASP A 498 -13.26 3.92 16.95
N ALA A 499 -12.49 4.18 15.89
CA ALA A 499 -12.10 5.52 15.45
C ALA A 499 -13.15 6.22 14.55
N GLY A 500 -14.31 5.60 14.35
CA GLY A 500 -15.43 6.14 13.58
C GLY A 500 -15.26 6.04 12.06
N TYR A 501 -14.40 5.15 11.56
CA TYR A 501 -14.31 4.85 10.14
C TYR A 501 -15.32 3.77 9.73
N GLN A 502 -15.87 3.91 8.53
CA GLN A 502 -16.72 2.88 7.91
C GLN A 502 -15.90 2.06 6.92
N ILE A 503 -16.04 0.73 6.94
CA ILE A 503 -15.39 -0.16 5.97
C ILE A 503 -16.31 -0.37 4.77
N CYS A 504 -15.87 0.09 3.60
CA CYS A 504 -16.68 0.06 2.39
C CYS A 504 -16.92 -1.36 1.87
N GLY A 505 -18.11 -1.58 1.31
CA GLY A 505 -18.57 -2.90 0.85
C GLY A 505 -19.25 -3.74 1.95
N TYR A 506 -19.22 -3.29 3.22
CA TYR A 506 -19.81 -4.04 4.34
C TYR A 506 -20.73 -3.15 5.16
N ARG A 507 -21.92 -3.66 5.51
CA ARG A 507 -22.84 -2.95 6.41
C ARG A 507 -22.33 -2.90 7.85
N LYS A 508 -21.60 -3.93 8.28
CA LYS A 508 -21.04 -4.08 9.63
C LYS A 508 -19.69 -4.78 9.53
N VAL A 509 -18.70 -4.36 10.34
CA VAL A 509 -17.39 -5.01 10.44
C VAL A 509 -17.53 -6.48 10.83
N ALA A 510 -18.47 -6.81 11.71
CA ALA A 510 -18.77 -8.18 12.12
C ALA A 510 -19.02 -9.13 10.92
N ASN A 511 -19.67 -8.66 9.85
CA ASN A 511 -19.92 -9.48 8.66
C ASN A 511 -18.62 -9.79 7.91
N LEU A 512 -17.72 -8.82 7.81
CA LEU A 512 -16.40 -9.02 7.20
C LEU A 512 -15.56 -9.96 8.06
N VAL A 513 -15.56 -9.78 9.38
CA VAL A 513 -14.85 -10.64 10.33
C VAL A 513 -15.32 -12.09 10.25
N GLU A 514 -16.63 -12.32 10.28
CA GLU A 514 -17.20 -13.67 10.14
C GLU A 514 -16.76 -14.33 8.84
N ARG A 515 -16.83 -13.57 7.75
CA ARG A 515 -16.36 -14.00 6.44
C ARG A 515 -14.87 -14.35 6.52
N LEU A 516 -14.02 -13.58 7.19
CA LEU A 516 -12.57 -13.84 7.26
C LEU A 516 -12.17 -14.95 8.24
N ARG A 517 -13.05 -15.33 9.18
CA ARG A 517 -12.72 -16.27 10.26
C ARG A 517 -12.24 -17.61 9.69
N GLY A 518 -11.05 -18.03 10.13
CA GLY A 518 -10.43 -19.29 9.74
C GLY A 518 -9.89 -19.36 8.30
N ARG A 519 -9.96 -18.27 7.51
CA ARG A 519 -9.49 -18.27 6.12
C ARG A 519 -8.19 -17.49 5.95
N ASN A 520 -7.31 -17.98 5.08
CA ASN A 520 -6.16 -17.24 4.57
C ASN A 520 -6.61 -16.40 3.39
N VAL A 521 -6.79 -15.11 3.62
CA VAL A 521 -7.34 -14.16 2.65
C VAL A 521 -6.38 -12.99 2.55
N VAL A 522 -6.12 -12.58 1.32
CA VAL A 522 -5.45 -11.33 0.98
C VAL A 522 -6.44 -10.53 0.15
N GLU A 523 -6.99 -9.46 0.72
CA GLU A 523 -8.00 -8.63 0.08
C GLU A 523 -7.72 -7.14 0.33
N THR A 524 -7.95 -6.31 -0.69
CA THR A 524 -7.84 -4.86 -0.58
C THR A 524 -9.17 -4.26 -0.15
N HIS A 525 -9.13 -3.37 0.84
CA HIS A 525 -10.31 -2.70 1.38
C HIS A 525 -10.11 -1.19 1.43
N LEU A 526 -11.23 -0.50 1.65
CA LEU A 526 -11.29 0.95 1.79
C LEU A 526 -12.04 1.28 3.08
N ALA A 527 -11.44 2.11 3.93
CA ALA A 527 -12.12 2.75 5.06
C ALA A 527 -12.31 4.24 4.79
N TYR A 528 -13.40 4.80 5.32
CA TYR A 528 -13.81 6.18 5.09
C TYR A 528 -14.20 6.88 6.39
N ALA A 529 -13.70 8.10 6.59
CA ALA A 529 -14.12 8.97 7.69
C ALA A 529 -15.28 9.88 7.25
N GLY A 530 -16.49 9.58 7.69
CA GLY A 530 -17.66 10.43 7.51
C GLY A 530 -18.93 9.81 8.09
N ARG A 531 -19.91 10.65 8.43
CA ARG A 531 -21.25 10.21 8.85
C ARG A 531 -22.13 10.13 7.60
N ASP A 532 -22.70 8.96 7.35
CA ASP A 532 -23.97 8.75 6.64
C ASP A 532 -24.12 9.01 5.14
N ASP A 533 -23.10 9.46 4.41
CA ASP A 533 -23.22 9.52 2.95
C ASP A 533 -22.76 8.21 2.32
N ALA A 534 -23.70 7.35 1.91
CA ALA A 534 -23.43 6.17 1.07
C ALA A 534 -22.53 6.48 -0.15
N GLY A 535 -22.42 7.76 -0.54
CA GLY A 535 -21.51 8.25 -1.57
C GLY A 535 -20.02 7.98 -1.31
N GLY A 536 -19.54 8.01 -0.06
CA GLY A 536 -18.13 7.77 0.24
C GLY A 536 -17.66 6.37 -0.16
N CYS A 537 -18.48 5.36 0.13
CA CYS A 537 -18.18 3.97 -0.23
C CYS A 537 -18.60 3.59 -1.65
N ARG A 538 -19.50 4.34 -2.29
CA ARG A 538 -19.85 4.15 -3.72
C ARG A 538 -18.71 4.49 -4.68
N ILE A 539 -17.72 5.28 -4.25
CA ILE A 539 -16.55 5.59 -5.09
C ILE A 539 -15.53 4.43 -5.07
N GLY A 540 -15.56 3.60 -4.02
CA GLY A 540 -14.67 2.45 -3.88
C GLY A 540 -15.22 1.13 -4.42
N ALA A 541 -16.55 1.02 -4.56
CA ALA A 541 -17.25 -0.10 -5.20
C ALA A 541 -17.31 0.12 -6.71
#